data_AF-A0A6G1RQC3-F1
#
_entry.id   AF-A0A6G1RQC3-F1
#
_cell.length_a   1.000
_cell.length_b   1.000
_cell.length_c   1.000
_cell.angle_alpha   90.00
_cell.angle_beta   90.00
_cell.angle_gamma   90.00
#
_symmetry.space_group_name_H-M   'P 1'
#
loop_
_entity.id
_entity.type
_entity.pdbx_description
1 polymer ?
#
loop_
_entity_poly.entity_id
_entity_poly.type
_entity_poly.pdbx_seq_one_letter_code
_entity_poly.pdbx_strand_id
1 'polypeptide(L)'
;MTTETGPGSEVKNPQEEAPQQQLEAAAHGPTAAAANPAGRDAEANEKPRAQSDVRNMDPGSEMEEKDYSETDGLSDKTTPSKTQKSPQKSTKKMKSALCRVTLLDASEYECEVEKHARGQVLFDMVCEHLNLLEKDYFGLTFCDSDSQKNWLDPSKEIKKQIRSGPWNFAFTVKFYPPDPAQLTEDITRYYLCLQLRADIITGRLPCSFVTHALLGSYAVQAELGDYDAEEHVGNYVSELRFAPNQTRELEERIMELHKTYRGMTPGEAEIHFLENAKKLSMYGVDLHHAKDSEGIDIMLGVCANGLLIYSSSLPK
;
A
#
# COMPACT_ATOMS: atom_id res chain seq x y z
N MET A 1 -42.77 12.71 81.26
CA MET A 1 -42.65 13.04 79.82
C MET A 1 -41.73 11.97 79.23
N THR A 2 -42.19 10.86 78.62
CA THR A 2 -42.71 10.71 77.22
C THR A 2 -41.77 11.40 76.22
N THR A 3 -41.14 10.82 75.21
CA THR A 3 -41.33 9.67 74.28
C THR A 3 -39.96 9.36 73.63
N GLU A 4 -39.50 8.14 73.28
CA GLU A 4 -39.93 7.14 72.27
C GLU A 4 -39.58 7.42 70.79
N THR A 5 -39.27 6.32 70.06
CA THR A 5 -39.05 6.08 68.60
C THR A 5 -37.68 6.43 67.99
N GLY A 6 -37.04 5.66 67.10
CA GLY A 6 -37.39 4.47 66.29
C GLY A 6 -36.47 4.41 65.02
N PRO A 7 -36.39 3.30 64.26
CA PRO A 7 -35.13 2.76 63.73
C PRO A 7 -35.04 2.56 62.19
N GLY A 8 -33.85 2.11 61.72
CA GLY A 8 -33.64 1.00 60.77
C GLY A 8 -34.14 1.09 59.32
N SER A 9 -33.27 0.80 58.36
CA SER A 9 -33.68 0.39 57.01
C SER A 9 -32.81 -0.76 56.54
N GLU A 10 -33.44 -1.94 56.48
CA GLU A 10 -32.89 -3.20 56.01
C GLU A 10 -32.77 -3.22 54.49
N VAL A 11 -31.63 -3.75 54.04
CA VAL A 11 -31.37 -4.22 52.68
C VAL A 11 -32.09 -5.56 52.49
N LYS A 12 -32.85 -5.71 51.41
CA LYS A 12 -33.42 -7.00 51.00
C LYS A 12 -33.14 -7.25 49.53
N ASN A 13 -32.20 -8.16 49.27
CA ASN A 13 -32.10 -8.93 48.03
C ASN A 13 -33.21 -10.00 48.00
N PRO A 14 -33.68 -10.41 46.82
CA PRO A 14 -33.28 -11.73 46.31
C PRO A 14 -32.97 -11.79 44.80
N GLN A 15 -31.93 -12.58 44.48
CA GLN A 15 -31.81 -13.60 43.40
C GLN A 15 -33.00 -13.77 42.44
N GLU A 16 -32.89 -14.21 41.17
CA GLU A 16 -31.85 -14.75 40.29
C GLU A 16 -32.65 -15.25 39.06
N GLU A 17 -32.23 -15.02 37.81
CA GLU A 17 -32.37 -15.98 36.70
C GLU A 17 -31.78 -15.42 35.40
N ALA A 18 -30.89 -16.22 34.80
CA ALA A 18 -30.38 -16.06 33.44
C ALA A 18 -31.43 -16.48 32.40
N PRO A 19 -31.20 -16.15 31.11
CA PRO A 19 -31.05 -17.26 30.17
C PRO A 19 -29.86 -17.12 29.20
N GLN A 20 -29.25 -18.28 28.94
CA GLN A 20 -28.28 -18.54 27.87
C GLN A 20 -28.95 -18.70 26.50
N GLN A 21 -28.18 -18.30 25.48
CA GLN A 21 -28.05 -18.87 24.12
C GLN A 21 -29.28 -19.11 23.23
N GLN A 22 -29.28 -18.42 22.08
CA GLN A 22 -29.58 -19.04 20.79
C GLN A 22 -28.78 -18.35 19.67
N LEU A 23 -27.84 -19.09 19.08
CA LEU A 23 -27.31 -18.81 17.75
C LEU A 23 -28.29 -19.40 16.73
N GLU A 24 -28.81 -18.58 15.83
CA GLU A 24 -29.34 -19.06 14.55
C GLU A 24 -28.87 -18.17 13.41
N ALA A 25 -28.46 -18.86 12.34
CA ALA A 25 -28.02 -18.32 11.07
C ALA A 25 -29.20 -17.74 10.29
N ALA A 26 -28.96 -16.62 9.59
CA ALA A 26 -29.82 -16.19 8.50
C ALA A 26 -28.98 -15.54 7.40
N ALA A 27 -28.54 -16.39 6.46
CA ALA A 27 -28.45 -15.98 5.07
C ALA A 27 -29.87 -15.71 4.58
N HIS A 28 -30.08 -14.62 3.83
CA HIS A 28 -30.92 -14.50 2.62
C HIS A 28 -31.17 -13.02 2.31
N GLY A 29 -30.58 -12.56 1.20
CA GLY A 29 -31.01 -11.33 0.53
C GLY A 29 -32.27 -11.58 -0.31
N PRO A 30 -33.05 -10.55 -0.65
CA PRO A 30 -34.16 -10.70 -1.57
C PRO A 30 -33.68 -10.69 -3.02
N THR A 31 -33.87 -11.82 -3.70
CA THR A 31 -33.95 -11.93 -5.17
C THR A 31 -35.23 -11.28 -5.68
N ALA A 32 -35.13 -10.40 -6.68
CA ALA A 32 -36.22 -10.07 -7.58
C ALA A 32 -35.88 -10.57 -8.98
N ALA A 33 -36.69 -11.52 -9.46
CA ALA A 33 -36.63 -12.11 -10.79
C ALA A 33 -37.32 -11.21 -11.82
N ALA A 34 -36.78 -11.17 -13.04
CA ALA A 34 -37.55 -10.91 -14.25
C ALA A 34 -37.03 -11.80 -15.39
N ALA A 35 -37.98 -12.38 -16.11
CA ALA A 35 -37.88 -13.61 -16.87
C ALA A 35 -37.28 -13.47 -18.28
N ASN A 36 -36.65 -14.57 -18.73
CA ASN A 36 -36.50 -14.92 -20.14
C ASN A 36 -37.84 -15.33 -20.75
N PRO A 37 -37.97 -15.26 -22.09
CA PRO A 37 -38.60 -16.34 -22.84
C PRO A 37 -37.57 -17.04 -23.75
N ALA A 38 -37.73 -18.35 -23.85
CA ALA A 38 -36.90 -19.26 -24.64
C ALA A 38 -37.66 -19.83 -25.85
N GLY A 39 -36.89 -20.15 -26.89
CA GLY A 39 -37.15 -21.22 -27.87
C GLY A 39 -37.72 -20.78 -29.21
N ARG A 40 -37.43 -21.39 -30.35
CA ARG A 40 -36.58 -22.51 -30.83
C ARG A 40 -36.49 -22.29 -32.36
N ASP A 41 -35.45 -22.69 -33.07
CA ASP A 41 -35.46 -23.98 -33.79
C ASP A 41 -34.05 -24.41 -34.23
N ALA A 42 -33.92 -25.74 -34.29
CA ALA A 42 -32.73 -26.51 -34.63
C ALA A 42 -32.55 -26.64 -36.15
N GLU A 43 -31.32 -26.89 -36.60
CA GLU A 43 -31.02 -28.08 -37.41
C GLU A 43 -29.51 -28.30 -37.56
N ALA A 44 -29.14 -29.57 -37.54
CA ALA A 44 -27.80 -30.13 -37.71
C ALA A 44 -27.41 -30.19 -39.19
N ASN A 45 -26.11 -30.23 -39.53
CA ASN A 45 -25.51 -31.47 -40.03
C ASN A 45 -23.98 -31.40 -40.26
N GLU A 46 -23.42 -32.59 -40.43
CA GLU A 46 -22.05 -33.10 -40.38
C GLU A 46 -20.96 -32.56 -41.34
N LYS A 47 -19.72 -32.80 -40.87
CA LYS A 47 -18.41 -32.96 -41.56
C LYS A 47 -18.45 -33.94 -42.76
N PRO A 48 -17.52 -33.93 -43.75
CA PRO A 48 -16.15 -34.48 -43.54
C PRO A 48 -14.98 -33.93 -44.41
N ARG A 49 -13.77 -34.40 -44.04
CA ARG A 49 -12.44 -34.28 -44.68
C ARG A 49 -12.39 -34.82 -46.13
N ALA A 50 -11.46 -34.31 -46.96
CA ALA A 50 -10.28 -35.05 -47.48
C ALA A 50 -9.55 -34.32 -48.64
N GLN A 51 -8.29 -34.72 -48.84
CA GLN A 51 -7.20 -34.20 -49.69
C GLN A 51 -7.41 -34.25 -51.22
N SER A 52 -6.59 -33.51 -51.97
CA SER A 52 -5.89 -34.06 -53.16
C SER A 52 -4.59 -33.30 -53.50
N ASP A 53 -3.60 -34.09 -53.95
CA ASP A 53 -2.22 -33.80 -54.30
C ASP A 53 -2.00 -33.12 -55.68
N VAL A 54 -0.76 -32.62 -55.90
CA VAL A 54 0.19 -32.98 -57.01
C VAL A 54 1.00 -31.78 -57.57
N ARG A 55 2.28 -31.74 -57.15
CA ARG A 55 3.60 -31.60 -57.84
C ARG A 55 3.89 -30.67 -59.05
N ASN A 56 5.18 -30.25 -59.06
CA ASN A 56 6.13 -29.86 -60.15
C ASN A 56 6.38 -28.34 -60.27
N MET A 57 7.58 -27.78 -60.54
CA MET A 57 9.01 -28.17 -60.58
C MET A 57 9.81 -26.84 -60.74
N ASP A 58 11.04 -26.75 -60.21
CA ASP A 58 12.03 -25.66 -60.39
C ASP A 58 12.59 -25.60 -61.85
N PRO A 59 13.21 -24.49 -62.34
CA PRO A 59 14.67 -24.27 -62.15
C PRO A 59 15.15 -22.80 -62.04
N GLY A 60 16.04 -22.53 -61.07
CA GLY A 60 17.47 -22.20 -61.30
C GLY A 60 17.95 -20.85 -61.89
N SER A 61 19.13 -20.44 -61.39
CA SER A 61 20.17 -19.49 -61.89
C SER A 61 19.96 -17.97 -61.64
N GLU A 62 20.95 -17.14 -61.27
CA GLU A 62 22.38 -17.23 -60.93
C GLU A 62 22.86 -15.82 -60.45
N MET A 63 23.94 -15.77 -59.64
CA MET A 63 25.03 -14.75 -59.51
C MET A 63 24.74 -13.22 -59.57
N GLU A 64 25.36 -12.33 -58.79
CA GLU A 64 26.80 -12.13 -58.60
C GLU A 64 27.17 -11.53 -57.22
N GLU A 65 28.25 -12.07 -56.63
CA GLU A 65 29.11 -11.42 -55.64
C GLU A 65 30.01 -10.36 -56.29
N LYS A 66 30.38 -9.32 -55.53
CA LYS A 66 31.65 -8.60 -55.73
C LYS A 66 32.31 -8.30 -54.38
N ASP A 67 33.31 -9.13 -54.10
CA ASP A 67 34.43 -8.95 -53.19
C ASP A 67 35.27 -7.70 -53.56
N TYR A 68 36.06 -7.16 -52.62
CA TYR A 68 37.49 -6.86 -52.80
C TYR A 68 38.13 -6.19 -51.56
N SER A 69 39.03 -6.97 -50.96
CA SER A 69 40.39 -6.62 -50.49
C SER A 69 40.60 -6.02 -49.08
N GLU A 70 41.13 -6.89 -48.22
CA GLU A 70 42.07 -6.59 -47.13
C GLU A 70 43.47 -6.25 -47.69
N THR A 71 44.18 -5.31 -47.07
CA THR A 71 45.65 -5.32 -47.02
C THR A 71 46.15 -4.85 -45.66
N ASP A 72 47.01 -5.68 -45.10
CA ASP A 72 47.76 -5.55 -43.85
C ASP A 72 48.96 -4.58 -43.99
N GLY A 73 49.45 -4.00 -42.89
CA GLY A 73 50.70 -3.22 -42.92
C GLY A 73 51.00 -2.32 -41.72
N LEU A 74 51.73 -2.86 -40.73
CA LEU A 74 52.50 -2.10 -39.73
C LEU A 74 53.68 -1.33 -40.37
N SER A 75 53.92 -0.08 -39.95
CA SER A 75 55.29 0.46 -39.77
C SER A 75 55.32 1.77 -38.98
N ASP A 76 56.17 1.81 -37.94
CA ASP A 76 56.68 2.99 -37.23
C ASP A 76 57.29 4.05 -38.16
N LYS A 77 57.07 5.35 -37.84
CA LYS A 77 58.15 6.34 -37.72
C LYS A 77 57.69 7.70 -37.18
N THR A 78 58.48 8.13 -36.20
CA THR A 78 58.57 9.41 -35.48
C THR A 78 58.56 10.70 -36.33
N THR A 79 57.93 11.76 -35.83
CA THR A 79 58.50 13.12 -35.78
C THR A 79 57.71 14.01 -34.78
N PRO A 80 58.38 14.81 -33.93
CA PRO A 80 57.73 15.66 -32.93
C PRO A 80 57.56 17.09 -33.47
N SER A 81 56.42 17.74 -33.23
CA SER A 81 56.36 19.20 -33.04
C SER A 81 54.96 19.76 -32.82
N LYS A 82 54.92 20.71 -31.87
CA LYS A 82 53.92 21.77 -31.64
C LYS A 82 52.69 21.39 -30.83
N THR A 83 52.88 21.50 -29.50
CA THR A 83 51.98 22.18 -28.56
C THR A 83 50.65 22.65 -29.14
N GLN A 84 49.62 21.82 -28.99
CA GLN A 84 48.25 22.29 -28.86
C GLN A 84 47.84 22.01 -27.42
N LYS A 85 47.67 23.06 -26.62
CA LYS A 85 46.92 22.94 -25.36
C LYS A 85 45.51 22.52 -25.75
N SER A 86 45.18 21.24 -25.59
CA SER A 86 43.80 20.78 -25.62
C SER A 86 43.00 21.62 -24.62
N PRO A 87 41.85 22.20 -25.01
CA PRO A 87 40.96 22.78 -24.02
C PRO A 87 40.54 21.62 -23.13
N GLN A 88 41.04 21.59 -21.90
CA GLN A 88 40.48 20.73 -20.86
C GLN A 88 38.98 20.99 -20.90
N LYS A 89 38.20 20.02 -21.39
CA LYS A 89 36.76 19.97 -21.15
C LYS A 89 36.64 20.03 -19.65
N SER A 90 36.34 21.21 -19.11
CA SER A 90 35.86 21.32 -17.76
C SER A 90 34.65 20.41 -17.70
N THR A 91 34.80 19.27 -17.02
CA THR A 91 33.67 18.42 -16.68
C THR A 91 32.77 19.33 -15.86
N LYS A 92 31.71 19.87 -16.48
CA LYS A 92 30.69 20.64 -15.77
C LYS A 92 30.23 19.73 -14.64
N LYS A 93 30.59 20.05 -13.39
CA LYS A 93 30.04 19.36 -12.24
C LYS A 93 28.51 19.44 -12.39
N MET A 94 27.89 18.28 -12.64
CA MET A 94 26.44 18.19 -12.69
C MET A 94 25.92 18.71 -11.35
N LYS A 95 25.02 19.69 -11.40
CA LYS A 95 24.48 20.29 -10.18
C LYS A 95 23.58 19.24 -9.53
N SER A 96 23.88 18.84 -8.30
CA SER A 96 23.02 17.99 -7.49
C SER A 96 22.00 18.83 -6.72
N ALA A 97 20.95 18.18 -6.24
CA ALA A 97 19.97 18.68 -5.28
C ALA A 97 19.82 17.65 -4.16
N LEU A 98 19.72 18.13 -2.92
CA LEU A 98 19.46 17.30 -1.75
C LEU A 98 17.96 16.95 -1.70
N CYS A 99 17.65 15.67 -1.72
CA CYS A 99 16.33 15.11 -1.48
C CYS A 99 16.24 14.64 -0.02
N ARG A 100 15.11 14.89 0.60
CA ARG A 100 14.76 14.34 1.91
C ARG A 100 13.45 13.59 1.79
N VAL A 101 13.43 12.33 2.21
CA VAL A 101 12.30 11.41 2.07
C VAL A 101 11.90 10.90 3.45
N THR A 102 10.71 11.27 3.91
CA THR A 102 10.09 10.66 5.10
C THR A 102 9.65 9.23 4.74
N LEU A 103 10.16 8.25 5.47
CA LEU A 103 9.87 6.83 5.30
C LEU A 103 8.62 6.41 6.12
N LEU A 104 8.15 5.19 5.91
CA LEU A 104 6.93 4.68 6.54
C LEU A 104 7.05 4.44 8.05
N ASP A 105 8.27 4.28 8.56
CA ASP A 105 8.60 4.20 9.98
C ASP A 105 8.86 5.59 10.60
N ALA A 106 8.55 6.66 9.86
CA ALA A 106 8.81 8.06 10.18
C ALA A 106 10.29 8.46 10.28
N SER A 107 11.21 7.58 9.89
CA SER A 107 12.62 7.96 9.70
C SER A 107 12.80 8.82 8.45
N GLU A 108 13.91 9.55 8.38
CA GLU A 108 14.23 10.43 7.25
C GLU A 108 15.42 9.85 6.47
N TYR A 109 15.21 9.63 5.17
CA TYR A 109 16.25 9.25 4.23
C TYR A 109 16.70 10.46 3.40
N GLU A 110 17.97 10.82 3.49
CA GLU A 110 18.56 11.92 2.73
C GLU A 110 19.50 11.40 1.64
N CYS A 111 19.35 11.92 0.42
CA CYS A 111 20.23 11.58 -0.69
C CYS A 111 20.40 12.74 -1.67
N GLU A 112 21.51 12.75 -2.42
CA GLU A 112 21.71 13.71 -3.50
C GLU A 112 21.34 13.10 -4.85
N VAL A 113 20.54 13.83 -5.64
CA VAL A 113 20.21 13.46 -7.01
C VAL A 113 20.64 14.56 -7.98
N GLU A 114 20.89 14.19 -9.24
CA GLU A 114 21.12 15.20 -10.27
C GLU A 114 19.91 16.13 -10.41
N LYS A 115 20.14 17.45 -10.58
CA LYS A 115 19.07 18.46 -10.69
C LYS A 115 18.08 18.23 -11.85
N HIS A 116 18.46 17.43 -12.85
CA HIS A 116 17.62 17.03 -13.98
C HIS A 116 17.19 15.55 -13.91
N ALA A 117 17.39 14.90 -12.77
CA ALA A 117 16.95 13.53 -12.56
C ALA A 117 15.42 13.43 -12.68
N ARG A 118 14.98 12.29 -13.23
CA ARG A 118 13.57 11.89 -13.25
C ARG A 118 13.16 11.37 -11.88
N GLY A 119 11.86 11.40 -11.58
CA GLY A 119 11.31 10.86 -10.33
C GLY A 119 11.70 9.40 -10.08
N GLN A 120 11.83 8.61 -11.16
CA GLN A 120 12.26 7.20 -11.09
C GLN A 120 13.61 7.04 -10.39
N VAL A 121 14.57 7.94 -10.62
CA VAL A 121 15.91 7.83 -10.02
C VAL A 121 15.84 7.91 -8.50
N LEU A 122 15.09 8.88 -7.97
CA LEU A 122 14.90 9.01 -6.53
C LEU A 122 14.13 7.82 -5.95
N PHE A 123 13.08 7.37 -6.65
CA PHE A 123 12.29 6.21 -6.21
C PHE A 123 13.15 4.93 -6.13
N ASP A 124 13.98 4.67 -7.15
CA ASP A 124 14.87 3.51 -7.14
C ASP A 124 15.90 3.57 -6.00
N MET A 125 16.48 4.75 -5.73
CA MET A 125 17.39 4.94 -4.60
C MET A 125 16.72 4.65 -3.25
N VAL A 126 15.47 5.09 -3.08
CA VAL A 126 14.69 4.80 -1.87
C VAL A 126 14.41 3.31 -1.77
N CYS A 127 13.93 2.65 -2.84
CA CYS A 127 13.67 1.21 -2.80
C CYS A 127 14.94 0.38 -2.59
N GLU A 128 16.09 0.80 -3.13
CA GLU A 128 17.39 0.16 -2.87
C GLU A 128 17.80 0.32 -1.40
N HIS A 129 17.65 1.51 -0.83
CA HIS A 129 17.91 1.75 0.60
C HIS A 129 17.04 0.87 1.51
N LEU A 130 15.76 0.68 1.14
CA LEU A 130 14.81 -0.16 1.85
C LEU A 130 14.94 -1.66 1.52
N ASN A 131 15.83 -2.04 0.59
CA ASN A 131 15.94 -3.42 0.09
C ASN A 131 14.59 -4.01 -0.38
N LEU A 132 13.80 -3.22 -1.11
CA LEU A 132 12.45 -3.57 -1.55
C LEU A 132 12.44 -3.98 -3.03
N LEU A 133 12.00 -5.22 -3.34
CA LEU A 133 11.87 -5.71 -4.71
C LEU A 133 10.47 -5.52 -5.28
N GLU A 134 9.43 -5.70 -4.47
CA GLU A 134 8.02 -5.53 -4.87
C GLU A 134 7.59 -4.05 -4.91
N LYS A 135 8.29 -3.26 -5.75
CA LYS A 135 8.17 -1.80 -5.81
C LYS A 135 6.81 -1.29 -6.32
N ASP A 136 6.09 -2.10 -7.08
CA ASP A 136 4.90 -1.68 -7.85
C ASP A 136 3.75 -1.16 -6.96
N TYR A 137 3.75 -1.48 -5.67
CA TYR A 137 2.74 -1.03 -4.71
C TYR A 137 3.01 0.36 -4.14
N PHE A 138 4.21 0.90 -4.30
CA PHE A 138 4.68 2.10 -3.61
C PHE A 138 4.92 3.27 -4.55
N GLY A 139 5.06 4.46 -3.96
CA GLY A 139 5.46 5.65 -4.68
C GLY A 139 5.90 6.76 -3.74
N LEU A 140 6.42 7.83 -4.34
CA LEU A 140 6.78 9.05 -3.63
C LEU A 140 5.68 10.08 -3.77
N THR A 141 5.45 10.83 -2.71
CA THR A 141 4.54 11.97 -2.69
C THR A 141 5.26 13.22 -2.24
N PHE A 142 4.79 14.39 -2.66
CA PHE A 142 5.27 15.70 -2.19
C PHE A 142 4.08 16.62 -1.97
N CYS A 143 4.25 17.65 -1.14
CA CYS A 143 3.26 18.70 -1.00
C CYS A 143 3.58 19.84 -1.98
N ASP A 144 2.58 20.30 -2.73
CA ASP A 144 2.71 21.48 -3.57
C ASP A 144 2.60 22.79 -2.76
N SER A 145 2.58 23.93 -3.47
CA SER A 145 2.47 25.24 -2.85
C SER A 145 1.17 25.45 -2.06
N ASP A 146 0.11 24.69 -2.37
CA ASP A 146 -1.20 24.77 -1.72
C ASP A 146 -1.34 23.69 -0.63
N SER A 147 -0.21 23.07 -0.23
CA SER A 147 -0.14 21.96 0.72
C SER A 147 -0.97 20.74 0.30
N GLN A 148 -1.26 20.57 -0.99
CA GLN A 148 -1.92 19.39 -1.51
C GLN A 148 -0.90 18.28 -1.75
N LYS A 149 -1.24 17.07 -1.31
CA LYS A 149 -0.42 15.88 -1.50
C LYS A 149 -0.52 15.44 -2.96
N ASN A 150 0.62 15.39 -3.64
CA ASN A 150 0.73 15.00 -5.04
C ASN A 150 1.66 13.80 -5.19
N TRP A 151 1.34 12.89 -6.12
CA TRP A 151 2.25 11.81 -6.50
C TRP A 151 3.39 12.35 -7.37
N LEU A 152 4.62 11.93 -7.07
CA LEU A 152 5.77 12.16 -7.94
C LEU A 152 5.66 11.24 -9.15
N ASP A 153 5.57 11.83 -10.34
CA ASP A 153 5.57 11.10 -11.60
C ASP A 153 7.00 10.58 -11.89
N PRO A 154 7.21 9.25 -11.96
CA PRO A 154 8.54 8.68 -12.17
C PRO A 154 9.13 9.02 -13.55
N SER A 155 8.28 9.30 -14.54
CA SER A 155 8.71 9.57 -15.92
C SER A 155 9.21 11.01 -16.14
N LYS A 156 8.87 11.93 -15.24
CA LYS A 156 9.15 13.37 -15.37
C LYS A 156 10.31 13.82 -14.48
N GLU A 157 11.01 14.89 -14.89
CA GLU A 157 12.03 15.53 -14.07
C GLU A 157 11.45 16.04 -12.75
N ILE A 158 12.10 15.74 -11.62
CA ILE A 158 11.66 16.15 -10.27
C ILE A 158 11.48 17.68 -10.21
N LYS A 159 12.48 18.42 -10.72
CA LYS A 159 12.48 19.88 -10.75
C LYS A 159 11.25 20.48 -11.43
N LYS A 160 10.72 19.82 -12.46
CA LYS A 160 9.54 20.29 -13.21
C LYS A 160 8.23 20.08 -12.45
N GLN A 161 8.21 19.18 -11.47
CA GLN A 161 7.03 18.82 -10.69
C GLN A 161 6.88 19.68 -9.43
N ILE A 162 7.97 19.85 -8.67
CA ILE A 162 7.95 20.62 -7.40
C ILE A 162 7.83 22.14 -7.66
N ARG A 163 8.18 22.61 -8.87
CA ARG A 163 8.26 24.02 -9.30
C ARG A 163 9.24 24.86 -8.46
N SER A 164 8.93 25.09 -7.19
CA SER A 164 9.72 25.84 -6.22
C SER A 164 9.53 25.28 -4.82
N GLY A 165 10.61 25.05 -4.07
CA GLY A 165 10.56 24.57 -2.70
C GLY A 165 11.68 23.58 -2.37
N PRO A 166 11.79 23.18 -1.10
CA PRO A 166 12.67 22.08 -0.71
C PRO A 166 12.22 20.77 -1.36
N TRP A 167 13.17 19.89 -1.69
CA TRP A 167 12.88 18.58 -2.27
C TRP A 167 12.58 17.60 -1.14
N ASN A 168 11.42 17.81 -0.50
CA ASN A 168 10.89 16.94 0.54
C ASN A 168 9.84 16.00 -0.06
N PHE A 169 9.93 14.72 0.24
CA PHE A 169 9.02 13.69 -0.22
C PHE A 169 8.60 12.78 0.94
N ALA A 170 7.56 12.00 0.73
CA ALA A 170 7.21 10.88 1.59
C ALA A 170 7.08 9.60 0.75
N PHE A 171 7.68 8.51 1.23
CA PHE A 171 7.48 7.17 0.70
C PHE A 171 6.17 6.59 1.23
N THR A 172 5.29 6.16 0.33
CA THR A 172 3.91 5.79 0.68
C THR A 172 3.41 4.63 -0.18
N VAL A 173 2.41 3.89 0.30
CA VAL A 173 1.70 2.91 -0.52
C VAL A 173 0.77 3.63 -1.48
N LYS A 174 0.91 3.34 -2.77
CA LYS A 174 0.10 3.86 -3.87
C LYS A 174 -1.03 2.91 -4.26
N PHE A 175 -0.73 1.62 -4.29
CA PHE A 175 -1.68 0.58 -4.66
C PHE A 175 -1.74 -0.45 -3.54
N TYR A 176 -2.89 -0.54 -2.89
CA TYR A 176 -3.13 -1.48 -1.80
C TYR A 176 -3.54 -2.83 -2.39
N PRO A 177 -2.80 -3.92 -2.14
CA PRO A 177 -3.15 -5.22 -2.67
C PRO A 177 -4.46 -5.71 -2.05
N PRO A 178 -5.45 -6.16 -2.84
CA PRO A 178 -6.71 -6.68 -2.31
C PRO A 178 -6.50 -7.94 -1.46
N ASP A 179 -5.41 -8.68 -1.73
CA ASP A 179 -5.01 -9.85 -0.98
C ASP A 179 -3.52 -9.75 -0.57
N PRO A 180 -3.20 -9.13 0.59
CA PRO A 180 -1.83 -8.96 1.05
C PRO A 180 -1.06 -10.26 1.30
N ALA A 181 -1.77 -11.38 1.48
CA ALA A 181 -1.17 -12.71 1.60
C ALA A 181 -0.45 -13.17 0.31
N GLN A 182 -0.72 -12.54 -0.83
CA GLN A 182 -0.05 -12.83 -2.10
C GLN A 182 1.27 -12.07 -2.27
N LEU A 183 1.60 -11.14 -1.38
CA LEU A 183 2.90 -10.48 -1.37
C LEU A 183 3.97 -11.53 -1.05
N THR A 184 5.02 -11.55 -1.87
CA THR A 184 6.07 -12.57 -1.80
C THR A 184 7.00 -12.28 -0.63
N GLU A 185 7.35 -11.02 -0.40
CA GLU A 185 8.36 -10.65 0.61
C GLU A 185 7.73 -10.15 1.91
N ASP A 186 8.27 -10.64 3.02
CA ASP A 186 7.91 -10.22 4.38
C ASP A 186 8.09 -8.70 4.55
N ILE A 187 9.16 -8.13 3.98
CA ILE A 187 9.45 -6.70 4.05
C ILE A 187 8.35 -5.85 3.39
N THR A 188 7.74 -6.35 2.32
CA THR A 188 6.63 -5.67 1.65
C THR A 188 5.38 -5.63 2.54
N ARG A 189 5.10 -6.75 3.21
CA ARG A 189 3.99 -6.84 4.18
C ARG A 189 4.22 -5.94 5.39
N TYR A 190 5.45 -5.90 5.91
CA TYR A 190 5.86 -4.98 6.96
C TYR A 190 5.59 -3.52 6.60
N TYR A 191 6.05 -3.05 5.42
CA TYR A 191 5.79 -1.68 5.00
C TYR A 191 4.30 -1.39 4.79
N LEU A 192 3.53 -2.36 4.31
CA LEU A 192 2.07 -2.23 4.21
C LEU A 192 1.41 -2.08 5.60
N CYS A 193 1.87 -2.86 6.61
CA CYS A 193 1.43 -2.71 7.99
C CYS A 193 1.72 -1.30 8.52
N LEU A 194 2.92 -0.76 8.30
CA LEU A 194 3.28 0.60 8.72
C LEU A 194 2.38 1.65 8.10
N GLN A 195 2.12 1.56 6.79
CA GLN A 195 1.21 2.48 6.11
C GLN A 195 -0.21 2.41 6.69
N LEU A 196 -0.74 1.19 6.89
CA LEU A 196 -2.09 1.01 7.43
C LEU A 196 -2.21 1.52 8.86
N ARG A 197 -1.17 1.36 9.69
CA ARG A 197 -1.13 1.97 11.02
C ARG A 197 -1.20 3.49 10.93
N ALA A 198 -0.42 4.11 10.04
CA ALA A 198 -0.52 5.55 9.82
C ALA A 198 -1.93 5.96 9.35
N ASP A 199 -2.56 5.17 8.47
CA ASP A 199 -3.92 5.44 7.98
C ASP A 199 -4.96 5.34 9.10
N ILE A 200 -4.82 4.38 10.02
CA ILE A 200 -5.69 4.23 11.19
C ILE A 200 -5.52 5.42 12.14
N ILE A 201 -4.27 5.76 12.49
CA ILE A 201 -3.95 6.84 13.44
C ILE A 201 -4.41 8.21 12.92
N THR A 202 -4.29 8.43 11.60
CA THR A 202 -4.75 9.69 10.96
C THR A 202 -6.25 9.72 10.69
N GLY A 203 -6.97 8.62 10.94
CA GLY A 203 -8.41 8.50 10.70
C GLY A 203 -8.80 8.26 9.23
N ARG A 204 -7.82 8.11 8.33
CA ARG A 204 -8.04 7.75 6.92
C ARG A 204 -8.62 6.34 6.78
N LEU A 205 -8.28 5.43 7.70
CA LEU A 205 -8.84 4.09 7.80
C LEU A 205 -9.64 3.94 9.11
N PRO A 206 -10.94 4.31 9.10
CA PRO A 206 -11.77 4.24 10.30
C PRO A 206 -11.92 2.80 10.81
N CYS A 207 -11.77 2.64 12.12
CA CYS A 207 -11.90 1.36 12.80
C CYS A 207 -12.89 1.47 13.97
N SER A 208 -13.60 0.37 14.25
CA SER A 208 -14.35 0.24 15.51
C SER A 208 -13.40 0.17 16.71
N PHE A 209 -13.90 0.37 17.93
CA PHE A 209 -13.10 0.16 19.15
C PHE A 209 -12.47 -1.24 19.19
N VAL A 210 -13.26 -2.28 18.91
CA VAL A 210 -12.81 -3.68 18.89
C VAL A 210 -11.72 -3.89 17.85
N THR A 211 -11.88 -3.28 16.67
CA THR A 211 -10.88 -3.39 15.60
C THR A 211 -9.59 -2.66 15.95
N HIS A 212 -9.65 -1.46 16.53
CA HIS A 212 -8.45 -0.78 17.03
C HIS A 212 -7.71 -1.65 18.05
N ALA A 213 -8.43 -2.29 18.98
CA ALA A 213 -7.81 -3.16 19.97
C ALA A 213 -7.14 -4.38 19.34
N LEU A 214 -7.82 -5.02 18.39
CA LEU A 214 -7.31 -6.20 17.69
C LEU A 214 -6.09 -5.89 16.81
N LEU A 215 -6.15 -4.82 16.01
CA LEU A 215 -5.03 -4.42 15.16
C LEU A 215 -3.87 -3.89 15.99
N GLY A 216 -4.17 -3.15 17.06
CA GLY A 216 -3.16 -2.69 18.02
C GLY A 216 -2.44 -3.85 18.70
N SER A 217 -3.14 -4.91 19.09
CA SER A 217 -2.50 -6.06 19.75
C SER A 217 -1.58 -6.85 18.81
N TYR A 218 -1.92 -6.99 17.53
CA TYR A 218 -0.99 -7.56 16.54
C TYR A 218 0.23 -6.65 16.30
N ALA A 219 0.04 -5.33 16.27
CA ALA A 219 1.16 -4.39 16.14
C ALA A 219 2.10 -4.48 17.35
N VAL A 220 1.57 -4.60 18.57
CA VAL A 220 2.38 -4.82 19.78
C VAL A 220 3.15 -6.14 19.70
N GLN A 221 2.50 -7.24 19.31
CA GLN A 221 3.18 -8.53 19.15
C GLN A 221 4.29 -8.48 18.11
N ALA A 222 4.07 -7.76 17.00
CA ALA A 222 5.08 -7.61 15.96
C ALA A 222 6.29 -6.78 16.42
N GLU A 223 6.08 -5.75 17.25
CA GLU A 223 7.14 -4.85 17.72
C GLU A 223 7.87 -5.37 18.96
N LEU A 224 7.14 -5.94 19.92
CA LEU A 224 7.67 -6.31 21.24
C LEU A 224 7.89 -7.83 21.40
N GLY A 225 7.35 -8.65 20.50
CA GLY A 225 7.38 -10.11 20.63
C GLY A 225 6.37 -10.61 21.66
N ASP A 226 6.67 -11.75 22.29
CA ASP A 226 5.77 -12.35 23.29
C ASP A 226 5.65 -11.51 24.56
N TYR A 227 4.46 -11.50 25.16
CA TYR A 227 4.27 -10.94 26.50
C TYR A 227 5.14 -11.66 27.56
N ASP A 228 6.09 -10.91 28.11
CA ASP A 228 6.85 -11.21 29.32
C ASP A 228 6.39 -10.36 30.52
N ALA A 229 6.14 -10.98 31.68
CA ALA A 229 5.61 -10.29 32.86
C ALA A 229 6.64 -9.43 33.62
N GLU A 230 7.94 -9.68 33.44
CA GLU A 230 9.02 -8.91 34.04
C GLU A 230 9.37 -7.67 33.19
N GLU A 231 9.25 -7.79 31.86
CA GLU A 231 9.52 -6.68 30.93
C GLU A 231 8.28 -5.79 30.74
N HIS A 232 7.09 -6.39 30.57
CA HIS A 232 5.86 -5.68 30.21
C HIS A 232 5.05 -5.30 31.46
N VAL A 233 5.65 -4.43 32.28
CA VAL A 233 5.07 -3.93 33.53
C VAL A 233 4.27 -2.65 33.30
N GLY A 234 3.15 -2.49 34.01
CA GLY A 234 2.33 -1.28 33.94
C GLY A 234 1.61 -1.14 32.60
N ASN A 235 1.66 0.05 32.01
CA ASN A 235 1.01 0.37 30.73
C ASN A 235 2.05 0.56 29.61
N TYR A 236 2.77 -0.52 29.30
CA TYR A 236 3.86 -0.54 28.31
C TYR A 236 3.39 -0.19 26.89
N VAL A 237 2.09 -0.31 26.60
CA VAL A 237 1.54 0.03 25.27
C VAL A 237 1.30 1.54 25.07
N SER A 238 1.37 2.36 26.14
CA SER A 238 1.09 3.80 26.05
C SER A 238 2.13 4.60 25.26
N GLU A 239 3.31 4.04 25.04
CA GLU A 239 4.36 4.64 24.21
C GLU A 239 4.05 4.51 22.70
N LEU A 240 3.14 3.60 22.35
CA LEU A 240 2.73 3.31 20.99
C LEU A 240 1.37 3.95 20.68
N ARG A 241 1.16 4.33 19.41
CA ARG A 241 -0.10 4.88 18.91
C ARG A 241 -0.84 3.88 18.05
N PHE A 242 -2.13 3.67 18.34
CA PHE A 242 -2.98 2.70 17.66
C PHE A 242 -4.29 3.27 17.13
N ALA A 243 -4.70 4.45 17.61
CA ALA A 243 -5.96 5.10 17.23
C ALA A 243 -5.82 6.63 17.30
N PRO A 244 -6.66 7.40 16.56
CA PRO A 244 -6.66 8.87 16.63
C PRO A 244 -6.96 9.38 18.05
N ASN A 245 -7.89 8.73 18.75
CA ASN A 245 -8.31 9.05 20.11
C ASN A 245 -8.04 7.86 21.03
N GLN A 246 -6.77 7.59 21.30
CA GLN A 246 -6.36 6.48 22.16
C GLN A 246 -6.75 6.75 23.61
N THR A 247 -7.49 5.81 24.20
CA THR A 247 -7.94 5.85 25.59
C THR A 247 -7.25 4.76 26.41
N ARG A 248 -7.23 4.92 27.73
CA ARG A 248 -6.72 3.90 28.64
C ARG A 248 -7.46 2.56 28.53
N GLU A 249 -8.77 2.61 28.30
CA GLU A 249 -9.59 1.41 28.08
C GLU A 249 -9.15 0.64 26.84
N LEU A 250 -8.81 1.35 25.75
CA LEU A 250 -8.27 0.73 24.54
C LEU A 250 -6.91 0.08 24.82
N GLU A 251 -6.03 0.78 25.54
CA GLU A 251 -4.70 0.27 25.92
C GLU A 251 -4.80 -1.00 26.79
N GLU A 252 -5.68 -1.00 27.77
CA GLU A 252 -5.98 -2.19 28.61
C GLU A 252 -6.45 -3.35 27.73
N ARG A 253 -7.35 -3.10 26.78
CA ARG A 253 -7.84 -4.14 25.88
C ARG A 253 -6.76 -4.69 24.93
N ILE A 254 -5.87 -3.83 24.44
CA ILE A 254 -4.71 -4.23 23.63
C ILE A 254 -3.79 -5.14 24.44
N MET A 255 -3.46 -4.76 25.68
CA MET A 255 -2.60 -5.55 26.56
C MET A 255 -3.23 -6.91 26.92
N GLU A 256 -4.55 -6.97 27.12
CA GLU A 256 -5.27 -8.23 27.35
C GLU A 256 -5.14 -9.19 26.16
N LEU A 257 -5.28 -8.68 24.94
CA LEU A 257 -5.15 -9.48 23.72
C LEU A 257 -3.70 -9.93 23.49
N HIS A 258 -2.73 -9.02 23.67
CA HIS A 258 -1.30 -9.32 23.50
C HIS A 258 -0.84 -10.53 24.33
N LYS A 259 -1.31 -10.63 25.58
CA LYS A 259 -1.03 -11.78 26.48
C LYS A 259 -1.46 -13.14 25.92
N THR A 260 -2.35 -13.17 24.94
CA THR A 260 -2.88 -14.42 24.35
C THR A 260 -2.08 -14.94 23.16
N TYR A 261 -1.14 -14.17 22.62
CA TYR A 261 -0.44 -14.46 21.38
C TYR A 261 0.91 -15.18 21.57
N ARG A 262 1.13 -15.79 22.72
CA ARG A 262 2.40 -16.47 23.04
C ARG A 262 2.81 -17.46 21.94
N GLY A 263 4.01 -17.28 21.41
CA GLY A 263 4.60 -18.09 20.34
C GLY A 263 4.27 -17.60 18.92
N MET A 264 3.51 -16.50 18.78
CA MET A 264 3.26 -15.87 17.48
C MET A 264 4.47 -15.04 17.07
N THR A 265 5.03 -15.34 15.90
CA THR A 265 6.17 -14.57 15.36
C THR A 265 5.72 -13.21 14.85
N PRO A 266 6.62 -12.21 14.74
CA PRO A 266 6.29 -10.91 14.16
C PRO A 266 5.67 -11.00 12.76
N GLY A 267 6.21 -11.86 11.90
CA GLY A 267 5.66 -12.07 10.55
C GLY A 267 4.24 -12.67 10.55
N GLU A 268 3.92 -13.57 11.49
CA GLU A 268 2.55 -14.08 11.66
C GLU A 268 1.60 -13.01 12.19
N ALA A 269 2.06 -12.18 13.14
CA ALA A 269 1.28 -11.06 13.65
C ALA A 269 0.96 -10.04 12.55
N GLU A 270 1.93 -9.72 11.68
CA GLU A 270 1.74 -8.86 10.51
C GLU A 270 0.72 -9.46 9.52
N ILE A 271 0.81 -10.76 9.24
CA ILE A 271 -0.19 -11.43 8.39
C ILE A 271 -1.58 -11.32 9.01
N HIS A 272 -1.73 -11.59 10.31
CA HIS A 272 -3.01 -11.46 10.99
C HIS A 272 -3.54 -10.02 11.02
N PHE A 273 -2.66 -9.03 11.18
CA PHE A 273 -3.00 -7.62 11.04
C PHE A 273 -3.59 -7.34 9.66
N LEU A 274 -2.88 -7.73 8.59
CA LEU A 274 -3.30 -7.48 7.20
C LEU A 274 -4.61 -8.20 6.84
N GLU A 275 -4.78 -9.44 7.29
CA GLU A 275 -6.01 -10.24 7.09
C GLU A 275 -7.25 -9.61 7.74
N ASN A 276 -7.07 -8.82 8.80
CA ASN A 276 -8.15 -8.09 9.43
C ASN A 276 -8.32 -6.69 8.82
N ALA A 277 -7.23 -5.99 8.54
CA ALA A 277 -7.27 -4.66 7.93
C ALA A 277 -7.89 -4.65 6.53
N LYS A 278 -7.61 -5.68 5.69
CA LYS A 278 -8.17 -5.79 4.33
C LYS A 278 -9.69 -5.89 4.28
N LYS A 279 -10.33 -6.26 5.39
CA LYS A 279 -11.79 -6.39 5.51
C LYS A 279 -12.48 -5.05 5.80
N LEU A 280 -11.73 -4.00 6.09
CA LEU A 280 -12.28 -2.67 6.37
C LEU A 280 -12.75 -1.98 5.10
N SER A 281 -13.91 -1.31 5.17
CA SER A 281 -14.55 -0.70 3.99
C SER A 281 -13.74 0.41 3.34
N MET A 282 -12.85 1.05 4.10
CA MET A 282 -11.99 2.13 3.63
C MET A 282 -10.55 1.65 3.33
N TYR A 283 -10.30 0.34 3.36
CA TYR A 283 -8.99 -0.23 3.06
C TYR A 283 -8.53 0.18 1.67
N GLY A 284 -7.40 0.90 1.61
CA GLY A 284 -6.79 1.33 0.35
C GLY A 284 -7.63 2.30 -0.49
N VAL A 285 -8.67 2.92 0.10
CA VAL A 285 -9.49 3.91 -0.61
C VAL A 285 -8.80 5.28 -0.55
N ASP A 286 -8.58 5.87 -1.73
CA ASP A 286 -8.14 7.25 -1.88
C ASP A 286 -9.35 8.16 -2.13
N LEU A 287 -9.59 9.11 -1.22
CA LEU A 287 -10.81 9.92 -1.18
C LEU A 287 -10.60 11.31 -1.78
N HIS A 288 -11.49 11.69 -2.69
CA HIS A 288 -11.48 12.97 -3.39
C HIS A 288 -12.80 13.70 -3.21
N HIS A 289 -12.75 14.99 -2.88
CA HIS A 289 -13.94 15.83 -2.80
C HIS A 289 -14.46 16.14 -4.21
N ALA A 290 -15.77 16.01 -4.41
CA ALA A 290 -16.43 16.35 -5.67
C ALA A 290 -17.84 16.89 -5.43
N LYS A 291 -18.48 17.35 -6.51
CA LYS A 291 -19.92 17.67 -6.56
C LYS A 291 -20.58 16.82 -7.63
N ASP A 292 -21.78 16.32 -7.37
CA ASP A 292 -22.58 15.65 -8.38
C ASP A 292 -23.21 16.66 -9.36
N SER A 293 -24.02 16.15 -10.30
CA SER A 293 -24.72 16.98 -11.29
C SER A 293 -25.75 17.93 -10.69
N GLU A 294 -26.20 17.69 -9.46
CA GLU A 294 -27.15 18.53 -8.73
C GLU A 294 -26.43 19.53 -7.81
N GLY A 295 -25.09 19.50 -7.78
CA GLY A 295 -24.25 20.39 -6.96
C GLY A 295 -24.09 19.93 -5.51
N ILE A 296 -24.51 18.72 -5.18
CA ILE A 296 -24.41 18.13 -3.84
C ILE A 296 -22.97 17.67 -3.60
N ASP A 297 -22.41 18.01 -2.45
CA ASP A 297 -21.08 17.55 -2.07
C ASP A 297 -21.07 16.03 -1.83
N ILE A 298 -20.13 15.38 -2.51
CA ILE A 298 -19.90 13.94 -2.46
C ILE A 298 -18.41 13.66 -2.30
N MET A 299 -18.09 12.45 -1.89
CA MET A 299 -16.72 11.93 -1.91
C MET A 299 -16.61 10.82 -2.93
N LEU A 300 -15.60 10.89 -3.79
CA LEU A 300 -15.22 9.84 -4.72
C LEU A 300 -14.08 9.03 -4.10
N GLY A 301 -14.28 7.72 -3.94
CA GLY A 301 -13.24 6.79 -3.52
C GLY A 301 -12.65 6.07 -4.73
N VAL A 302 -11.33 6.01 -4.81
CA VAL A 302 -10.60 5.20 -5.81
C VAL A 302 -9.86 4.09 -5.07
N CYS A 303 -10.07 2.83 -5.46
CA CYS A 303 -9.35 1.68 -4.91
C CYS A 303 -9.17 0.58 -5.95
N ALA A 304 -8.55 -0.54 -5.55
CA ALA A 304 -8.32 -1.69 -6.43
C ALA A 304 -9.62 -2.29 -7.01
N ASN A 305 -10.75 -2.13 -6.31
CA ASN A 305 -12.05 -2.64 -6.75
C ASN A 305 -12.81 -1.67 -7.69
N GLY A 306 -12.28 -0.47 -7.95
CA GLY A 306 -12.86 0.52 -8.84
C GLY A 306 -13.19 1.85 -8.16
N LEU A 307 -14.31 2.45 -8.57
CA LEU A 307 -14.78 3.75 -8.09
C LEU A 307 -15.95 3.59 -7.11
N LEU A 308 -15.89 4.32 -6.01
CA LEU A 308 -16.90 4.37 -4.95
C LEU A 308 -17.45 5.80 -4.85
N ILE A 309 -18.73 5.94 -4.54
CA ILE A 309 -19.37 7.24 -4.31
C ILE A 309 -19.95 7.21 -2.89
N TYR A 310 -19.55 8.17 -2.07
CA TYR A 310 -20.09 8.38 -0.73
C TYR A 310 -20.87 9.69 -0.70
N SER A 311 -22.10 9.64 -0.21
CA SER A 311 -22.81 10.86 0.17
C SER A 311 -22.06 11.52 1.33
N SER A 312 -21.98 12.85 1.37
CA SER A 312 -21.32 13.61 2.46
C SER A 312 -21.94 13.41 3.86
N SER A 313 -22.85 12.44 4.03
CA SER A 313 -23.37 11.98 5.30
C SER A 313 -22.48 10.91 5.97
N LEU A 314 -21.15 11.01 5.85
CA LEU A 314 -20.27 10.26 6.74
C LEU A 314 -20.44 10.87 8.15
N PRO A 315 -20.83 10.09 9.18
CA PRO A 315 -21.01 10.63 10.52
C PRO A 315 -19.66 11.17 11.01
N LYS A 316 -19.70 12.40 11.54
CA LYS A 316 -18.58 13.04 12.24
C LYS A 316 -18.13 12.24 13.45
#